data_AF-A0A932L547-F1
#
_entry.id   AF-A0A932L547-F1
#
_cell.length_a   1.000
_cell.length_b   1.000
_cell.length_c   1.000
_cell.angle_alpha   90.00
_cell.angle_beta   90.00
_cell.angle_gamma   90.00
#
_symmetry.space_group_name_H-M   'P 1'
#
loop_
_entity.id
_entity.type
_entity.pdbx_description
1 polymer ?
#
loop_
_entity_poly.entity_id
_entity_poly.type
_entity_poly.pdbx_seq_one_letter_code
_entity_poly.pdbx_strand_id
1 'polypeptide(L)'
;MKPLCLVLILALTACALPPPDQPAYFARMGRFMGLVANCGCSDIPAQTMVERYADALAGRYAPEDVRKMEGYVKLGATENWDNLPQICAEICSQRCMVQSVVEPLGGRGTGAAACLVSERDLHLTDGAQIGASDSN
;
A
#
# COMPACT_ATOMS: atom_id res chain seq x y z
N MET A 1 40.12 31.09 15.96
CA MET A 1 38.95 30.38 16.56
C MET A 1 37.72 30.70 15.72
N LYS A 2 37.43 29.93 14.67
CA LYS A 2 36.30 30.21 13.75
C LYS A 2 35.80 29.07 12.84
N PRO A 3 36.19 27.78 12.97
CA PRO A 3 35.50 26.71 12.25
C PRO A 3 34.41 26.00 13.07
N LEU A 4 34.41 26.16 14.40
CA LEU A 4 33.57 25.35 15.29
C LEU A 4 32.06 25.65 15.18
N CYS A 5 31.68 26.90 14.90
CA CYS A 5 30.27 27.28 14.83
C CYS A 5 29.55 26.76 13.58
N LEU A 6 30.27 26.48 12.48
CA LEU A 6 29.66 26.03 11.23
C LEU A 6 29.26 24.55 11.28
N VAL A 7 30.01 23.74 12.04
CA VAL A 7 29.75 22.30 12.23
C VAL A 7 28.52 22.06 13.10
N LEU A 8 28.27 22.92 14.10
CA LEU A 8 27.10 22.79 14.98
C LEU A 8 25.78 23.07 14.26
N ILE A 9 25.76 24.03 13.32
CA ILE A 9 24.54 24.40 12.59
C ILE A 9 24.15 23.30 11.59
N LEU A 10 25.12 22.65 10.93
CA LEU A 10 24.89 21.51 10.05
C LEU A 10 24.36 20.27 10.80
N ALA A 11 24.84 20.03 12.02
CA ALA A 11 24.35 18.93 12.86
C ALA A 11 22.90 19.15 13.35
N LEU A 12 22.52 20.40 13.64
CA LEU A 12 21.15 20.74 14.07
C LEU A 12 20.13 20.67 12.91
N THR A 13 20.55 20.92 11.67
CA THR A 13 19.66 20.78 10.50
C THR A 13 19.43 19.32 10.07
N ALA A 14 20.32 18.40 10.44
CA ALA A 14 20.17 16.97 10.10
C ALA A 14 19.05 16.26 10.89
N CYS A 15 18.62 16.83 12.02
CA CYS A 15 17.53 16.28 12.84
C CYS A 15 16.13 16.75 12.41
N ALA A 16 16.02 17.58 11.37
CA ALA A 16 14.75 18.13 10.88
C ALA A 16 14.26 17.48 9.59
N LEU A 17 14.98 16.50 9.03
CA LEU A 17 14.49 15.74 7.90
C LEU A 17 13.47 14.72 8.39
N PRO A 18 12.22 14.72 7.85
CA PRO A 18 11.27 13.67 8.18
C PRO A 18 11.91 12.31 7.87
N PRO A 19 11.69 11.29 8.72
CA PRO A 19 12.22 9.96 8.46
C PRO A 19 11.85 9.53 7.04
N PRO A 20 12.75 8.83 6.33
CA PRO A 20 12.47 8.39 4.97
C PRO A 20 11.20 7.55 4.96
N ASP A 21 10.34 7.79 3.97
CA ASP A 21 9.08 7.04 3.85
C ASP A 21 9.38 5.55 3.71
N GLN A 22 8.99 4.80 4.73
CA GLN A 22 9.16 3.36 4.76
C GLN A 22 8.03 2.69 3.96
N PRO A 23 8.31 1.59 3.25
CA PRO A 23 7.28 0.78 2.63
C PRO A 23 6.21 0.39 3.66
N ALA A 24 4.95 0.32 3.23
CA ALA A 24 3.87 -0.14 4.10
C ALA A 24 4.17 -1.52 4.69
N TYR A 25 3.73 -1.78 5.91
CA TYR A 25 3.85 -3.08 6.55
C TYR A 25 3.26 -4.18 5.64
N PHE A 26 3.90 -5.35 5.60
CA PHE A 26 3.58 -6.36 4.59
C PHE A 26 2.11 -6.78 4.59
N ALA A 27 1.46 -6.83 5.75
CA ALA A 27 0.03 -7.16 5.83
C ALA A 27 -0.84 -6.09 5.15
N ARG A 28 -0.52 -4.81 5.37
CA ARG A 28 -1.23 -3.67 4.77
C ARG A 28 -1.00 -3.62 3.26
N MET A 29 0.25 -3.80 2.83
CA MET A 29 0.58 -3.88 1.40
C MET A 29 -0.14 -5.04 0.72
N GLY A 30 -0.14 -6.24 1.32
CA GLY A 30 -0.84 -7.39 0.78
C GLY A 30 -2.35 -7.16 0.66
N ARG A 31 -3.00 -6.66 1.72
CA ARG A 31 -4.43 -6.31 1.70
C ARG A 31 -4.74 -5.28 0.61
N PHE A 32 -3.93 -4.22 0.51
CA PHE A 32 -4.06 -3.18 -0.52
C PHE A 32 -4.04 -3.78 -1.94
N MET A 33 -3.08 -4.66 -2.24
CA MET A 33 -2.97 -5.30 -3.55
C MET A 33 -4.20 -6.16 -3.86
N GLY A 34 -4.67 -6.96 -2.89
CA GLY A 34 -5.88 -7.74 -3.04
C GLY A 34 -7.10 -6.84 -3.34
N LEU A 35 -7.25 -5.76 -2.59
CA LEU A 35 -8.34 -4.79 -2.78
C LEU A 35 -8.27 -4.05 -4.12
N VAL A 36 -7.08 -3.72 -4.62
CA VAL A 36 -6.89 -3.12 -5.96
C VAL A 36 -7.56 -3.98 -7.04
N ALA A 37 -7.41 -5.30 -6.94
CA ALA A 37 -8.00 -6.25 -7.87
C ALA A 37 -9.50 -6.50 -7.60
N ASN A 38 -9.89 -6.69 -6.33
CA ASN A 38 -11.29 -6.92 -5.93
C ASN A 38 -12.20 -5.74 -6.31
N CYS A 39 -11.72 -4.52 -6.07
CA CYS A 39 -12.45 -3.29 -6.34
C CYS A 39 -12.42 -2.86 -7.81
N GLY A 40 -11.73 -3.60 -8.68
CA GLY A 40 -11.64 -3.27 -10.10
C GLY A 40 -10.95 -1.93 -10.37
N CYS A 41 -9.97 -1.54 -9.56
CA CYS A 41 -9.21 -0.30 -9.77
C CYS A 41 -8.29 -0.37 -11.01
N SER A 42 -8.15 -1.55 -11.61
CA SER A 42 -7.49 -1.82 -12.90
C SER A 42 -8.13 -3.04 -13.58
N ASP A 43 -7.61 -3.41 -14.74
CA ASP A 43 -7.98 -4.64 -15.46
C ASP A 43 -7.24 -5.89 -14.99
N ILE A 44 -6.40 -5.81 -13.94
CA ILE A 44 -5.75 -6.97 -13.34
C ILE A 44 -6.80 -7.76 -12.52
N PRO A 45 -7.11 -9.02 -12.90
CA PRO A 45 -8.06 -9.83 -12.15
C PRO A 45 -7.45 -10.31 -10.82
N ALA A 46 -8.31 -10.57 -9.85
CA ALA A 46 -7.93 -11.06 -8.51
C ALA A 46 -6.98 -12.26 -8.54
N GLN A 47 -7.23 -13.23 -9.43
CA GLN A 47 -6.36 -14.40 -9.57
C GLN A 47 -4.95 -14.03 -10.01
N THR A 48 -4.80 -13.18 -11.02
CA THR A 48 -3.48 -12.72 -11.49
C THR A 48 -2.75 -11.93 -10.41
N MET A 49 -3.48 -11.11 -9.63
CA MET A 49 -2.90 -10.41 -8.49
C MET A 49 -2.32 -11.40 -7.47
N VAL A 50 -3.08 -12.44 -7.09
CA VAL A 50 -2.63 -13.46 -6.14
C VAL A 50 -1.45 -14.29 -6.67
N GLU A 51 -1.42 -14.62 -7.95
CA GLU A 51 -0.35 -15.44 -8.55
C GLU A 51 0.95 -14.64 -8.75
N ARG A 52 0.83 -13.34 -9.04
CA ARG A 52 1.96 -12.50 -9.46
C ARG A 52 2.27 -11.36 -8.50
N TYR A 53 1.71 -11.35 -7.30
CA TYR A 53 1.89 -10.24 -6.36
C TYR A 53 3.38 -9.91 -6.10
N ALA A 54 4.26 -10.92 -6.08
CA ALA A 54 5.70 -10.71 -5.89
C ALA A 54 6.32 -9.81 -6.97
N ASP A 55 5.86 -9.91 -8.23
CA ASP A 55 6.33 -9.08 -9.34
C ASP A 55 6.01 -7.60 -9.11
N ALA A 56 4.86 -7.30 -8.52
CA ALA A 56 4.40 -5.94 -8.21
C ALA A 56 5.20 -5.25 -7.09
N LEU A 57 5.90 -6.02 -6.26
CA LEU A 57 6.67 -5.48 -5.12
C LEU A 57 8.04 -4.92 -5.54
N ALA A 58 8.51 -5.22 -6.75
CA ALA A 58 9.76 -4.70 -7.34
C ALA A 58 10.98 -4.75 -6.39
N GLY A 59 11.09 -5.82 -5.57
CA GLY A 59 12.20 -6.02 -4.64
C GLY A 59 12.24 -5.10 -3.41
N ARG A 60 11.15 -4.35 -3.13
CA ARG A 60 11.07 -3.45 -1.96
C ARG A 60 10.95 -4.16 -0.62
N TYR A 61 10.67 -5.46 -0.63
CA TYR A 61 10.44 -6.28 0.54
C TYR A 61 11.40 -7.46 0.57
N ALA A 62 11.81 -7.84 1.77
CA ALA A 62 12.60 -9.05 1.97
C ALA A 62 11.79 -10.30 1.59
N PRO A 63 12.41 -11.36 1.05
CA PRO A 63 11.69 -12.55 0.60
C PRO A 63 10.77 -13.19 1.65
N GLU A 64 11.15 -13.13 2.92
CA GLU A 64 10.35 -13.60 4.04
C GLU A 64 9.06 -12.81 4.25
N ASP A 65 9.07 -11.50 4.00
CA ASP A 65 7.87 -10.67 4.11
C ASP A 65 6.99 -10.82 2.89
N VAL A 66 7.59 -10.96 1.70
CA VAL A 66 6.85 -11.32 0.47
C VAL A 66 6.05 -12.60 0.70
N ARG A 67 6.63 -13.66 1.28
CA ARG A 67 5.89 -14.90 1.58
C ARG A 67 4.72 -14.69 2.56
N LYS A 68 4.88 -13.82 3.56
CA LYS A 68 3.80 -13.51 4.51
C LYS A 68 2.66 -12.72 3.88
N MET A 69 2.90 -11.98 2.79
CA MET A 69 1.86 -11.18 2.13
C MET A 69 0.78 -12.02 1.46
N GLU A 70 1.08 -13.24 1.01
CA GLU A 70 0.15 -14.05 0.19
C GLU A 70 -1.23 -14.16 0.83
N GLY A 71 -1.29 -14.44 2.13
CA GLY A 71 -2.55 -14.53 2.87
C GLY A 71 -3.35 -13.24 2.87
N TYR A 72 -2.68 -12.08 2.95
CA TYR A 72 -3.32 -10.77 2.94
C TYR A 72 -3.76 -10.34 1.53
N VAL A 73 -3.00 -10.72 0.49
CA VAL A 73 -3.42 -10.52 -0.90
C VAL A 73 -4.69 -11.32 -1.18
N LYS A 74 -4.73 -12.60 -0.79
CA LYS A 74 -5.91 -13.45 -0.92
C LYS A 74 -7.10 -12.90 -0.12
N LEU A 75 -6.85 -12.46 1.12
CA LEU A 75 -7.88 -11.83 1.95
C LEU A 75 -8.48 -10.63 1.23
N GLY A 76 -7.69 -9.62 0.88
CA GLY A 76 -8.18 -8.41 0.21
C GLY A 76 -8.86 -8.69 -1.14
N ALA A 77 -8.39 -9.70 -1.87
CA ALA A 77 -8.95 -10.13 -3.16
C ALA A 77 -10.34 -10.77 -3.05
N THR A 78 -10.75 -11.16 -1.84
CA THR A 78 -12.01 -11.87 -1.56
C THR A 78 -12.87 -11.17 -0.51
N GLU A 79 -12.45 -9.99 -0.04
CA GLU A 79 -13.21 -9.20 0.95
C GLU A 79 -14.61 -8.86 0.42
N ASN A 80 -15.61 -9.13 1.25
CA ASN A 80 -17.01 -8.84 0.95
C ASN A 80 -17.71 -8.31 2.20
N TRP A 81 -17.50 -7.02 2.45
CA TRP A 81 -18.07 -6.28 3.57
C TRP A 81 -19.25 -5.42 3.11
N ASP A 82 -20.12 -5.02 4.03
CA ASP A 82 -21.26 -4.18 3.68
C ASP A 82 -20.83 -2.76 3.24
N ASN A 83 -19.71 -2.27 3.78
CA ASN A 83 -19.07 -1.02 3.38
C ASN A 83 -18.07 -1.18 2.22
N LEU A 84 -18.08 -2.30 1.49
CA LEU A 84 -17.16 -2.53 0.35
C LEU A 84 -17.18 -1.41 -0.69
N PRO A 85 -18.33 -0.79 -1.06
CA PRO A 85 -18.33 0.33 -1.99
C PRO A 85 -17.49 1.54 -1.52
N GLN A 86 -17.50 1.84 -0.22
CA GLN A 86 -16.66 2.89 0.36
C GLN A 86 -15.18 2.51 0.30
N ILE A 87 -14.85 1.28 0.74
CA ILE A 87 -13.49 0.75 0.68
C ILE A 87 -12.96 0.87 -0.74
N CYS A 88 -13.73 0.43 -1.74
CA CYS A 88 -13.31 0.48 -3.13
C CYS A 88 -13.12 1.89 -3.67
N ALA A 89 -14.01 2.83 -3.32
CA ALA A 89 -13.84 4.23 -3.70
C ALA A 89 -12.51 4.79 -3.15
N GLU A 90 -12.18 4.51 -1.89
CA GLU A 90 -10.95 4.98 -1.26
C GLU A 90 -9.70 4.31 -1.85
N ILE A 91 -9.72 3.00 -2.06
CA ILE A 91 -8.60 2.27 -2.67
C ILE A 91 -8.33 2.79 -4.09
N CYS A 92 -9.35 2.92 -4.93
CA CYS A 92 -9.16 3.40 -6.30
C CYS A 92 -8.79 4.90 -6.35
N SER A 93 -9.11 5.68 -5.32
CA SER A 93 -8.69 7.09 -5.22
C SER A 93 -7.18 7.27 -4.99
N GLN A 94 -6.50 6.26 -4.44
CA GLN A 94 -5.05 6.25 -4.18
C GLN A 94 -4.25 5.97 -5.47
N ARG A 95 -4.51 6.75 -6.53
CA ARG A 95 -4.14 6.46 -7.93
C ARG A 95 -2.66 6.15 -8.16
N CYS A 96 -1.74 6.87 -7.49
CA CYS A 96 -0.30 6.64 -7.66
C CYS A 96 0.17 5.33 -7.00
N MET A 97 -0.46 4.94 -5.88
CA MET A 97 -0.19 3.67 -5.20
C MET A 97 -0.77 2.50 -5.99
N VAL A 98 -2.00 2.65 -6.50
CA VAL A 98 -2.61 1.70 -7.44
C VAL A 98 -1.70 1.51 -8.65
N GLN A 99 -1.23 2.62 -9.26
CA GLN A 99 -0.29 2.56 -10.38
C GLN A 99 0.95 1.73 -10.06
N SER A 100 1.53 1.92 -8.87
CA SER A 100 2.73 1.20 -8.44
C SER A 100 2.58 -0.32 -8.36
N VAL A 101 1.34 -0.80 -8.20
CA VAL A 101 1.00 -2.23 -8.13
C VAL A 101 0.66 -2.78 -9.51
N VAL A 102 -0.08 -2.03 -10.33
CA VAL A 102 -0.63 -2.53 -11.60
C VAL A 102 0.36 -2.43 -12.76
N GLU A 103 1.22 -1.41 -12.74
CA GLU A 103 2.20 -1.17 -13.80
C GLU A 103 3.20 -2.32 -13.96
N PRO A 104 3.81 -2.88 -12.89
CA PRO A 104 4.73 -4.01 -13.02
C PRO A 104 4.04 -5.28 -13.55
N LEU A 105 2.72 -5.38 -13.38
CA LEU A 105 1.93 -6.52 -13.85
C LEU A 105 1.49 -6.37 -15.31
N GLY A 106 1.69 -5.20 -15.92
CA GLY A 106 1.26 -4.88 -17.28
C GLY A 106 -0.21 -4.50 -17.39
N GLY A 107 -0.86 -4.14 -16.29
CA GLY A 107 -2.26 -3.70 -16.27
C GLY A 107 -2.44 -2.30 -16.85
N ARG A 108 -3.66 -1.99 -17.27
CA ARG A 108 -4.05 -0.63 -17.64
C ARG A 108 -3.99 0.27 -16.41
N GLY A 109 -2.99 1.14 -16.41
CA GLY A 109 -2.73 2.07 -15.33
C GLY A 109 -3.84 3.09 -15.12
N THR A 110 -3.76 3.79 -13.98
CA THR A 110 -4.68 4.87 -13.62
C THR A 110 -4.36 6.16 -14.37
N GLY A 111 -3.24 6.24 -15.11
CA GLY A 111 -2.74 7.46 -15.73
C GLY A 111 -1.99 8.40 -14.77
N ALA A 112 -1.84 8.01 -13.50
CA ALA A 112 -0.93 8.68 -12.56
C ALA A 112 0.49 8.13 -12.69
N ALA A 113 1.49 8.88 -12.21
CA ALA A 113 2.83 8.32 -12.01
C ALA A 113 2.82 7.38 -10.79
N ALA A 114 3.55 6.27 -10.86
CA ALA A 114 3.71 5.36 -9.72
C ALA A 114 4.41 6.07 -8.54
N CYS A 115 3.92 5.84 -7.31
CA CYS A 115 4.53 6.32 -6.08
C CYS A 115 4.84 5.16 -5.12
N LEU A 116 5.60 5.42 -4.06
CA LEU A 116 5.80 4.44 -2.99
C LEU A 116 4.49 4.24 -2.23
N VAL A 117 4.09 2.99 -2.03
CA VAL A 117 3.06 2.63 -1.04
C VAL A 117 3.72 2.64 0.33
N SER A 118 3.60 3.77 1.05
CA SER A 118 4.25 3.99 2.33
C SER A 118 3.31 3.68 3.50
N GLU A 119 3.86 3.35 4.66
CA GLU A 119 3.07 3.11 5.88
C GLU A 119 2.28 4.36 6.31
N ARG A 120 2.86 5.54 6.06
CA ARG A 120 2.27 6.84 6.40
C ARG A 120 1.09 7.18 5.51
N ASP A 121 1.24 6.98 4.20
CA ASP A 121 0.31 7.51 3.21
C ASP A 121 -0.75 6.49 2.79
N LEU A 122 -0.47 5.18 2.94
CA LEU A 122 -1.44 4.14 2.63
C LEU A 122 -2.64 4.27 3.57
N HIS A 123 -3.82 4.43 2.99
CA HIS A 123 -5.08 4.42 3.74
C HIS A 123 -5.86 3.14 3.44
N LEU A 124 -6.30 2.44 4.48
CA LEU A 124 -7.10 1.23 4.37
C LEU A 124 -8.25 1.32 5.37
N THR A 125 -9.47 1.51 4.88
CA THR A 125 -10.67 1.42 5.70
C THR A 125 -10.94 -0.03 6.09
N ASP A 126 -11.33 -0.22 7.35
CA ASP A 126 -11.70 -1.53 7.88
C ASP A 126 -13.07 -1.99 7.35
N GLY A 127 -13.21 -3.30 7.21
CA GLY A 127 -14.48 -3.92 6.87
C GLY A 127 -15.47 -3.81 8.02
N ALA A 128 -16.73 -3.49 7.70
CA ALA A 128 -17.82 -3.46 8.66
C ALA A 128 -18.98 -4.34 8.19
N GLN A 129 -19.62 -5.04 9.13
CA GLN A 129 -20.91 -5.69 8.94
C GLN A 129 -22.00 -4.81 9.58
N ILE A 130 -23.11 -4.61 8.88
CA ILE A 130 -24.31 -3.93 9.38
C ILE A 130 -24.94 -4.87 10.43
N GLY A 131 -24.54 -4.68 11.69
CA GLY A 131 -25.01 -5.48 12.83
C GLY A 131 -23.95 -5.73 13.92
N ALA A 132 -22.67 -5.43 13.67
CA ALA A 132 -21.59 -5.65 14.64
C ALA A 132 -21.45 -4.55 15.72
N SER A 133 -22.42 -3.63 15.82
CA SER A 133 -22.38 -2.51 16.78
C SER A 133 -23.10 -2.78 18.10
N ASP A 134 -23.69 -3.97 18.31
CA ASP A 134 -24.38 -4.31 19.57
C ASP A 134 -23.87 -5.64 20.15
N SER A 135 -22.63 -5.67 20.66
CA SER A 135 -22.20 -6.66 21.66
C SER A 135 -20.98 -6.12 22.40
N ASN A 136 -21.27 -5.39 23.46
CA ASN A 136 -20.33 -4.99 24.52
C ASN A 136 -20.06 -6.20 25.43
#